data_AF-A0A8T3SP40-F1
#
_entry.id   AF-A0A8T3SP40-F1
#
_cell.length_a   1.000
_cell.length_b   1.000
_cell.length_c   1.000
_cell.angle_alpha   90.00
_cell.angle_beta   90.00
_cell.angle_gamma   90.00
#
_symmetry.space_group_name_H-M   'P 1'
#
loop_
_entity.id
_entity.type
_entity.pdbx_description
1 polymer ?
#
loop_
_entity_poly.entity_id
_entity_poly.type
_entity_poly.pdbx_seq_one_letter_code
_entity_poly.pdbx_strand_id
1 'polypeptide(L)'
;MSVFSDLAAEFLAEYHAEHPVQASALGLAAYDDLLDDLSADAFQRRRRSDDAWLTRFGAADQSDLTFDEAIDRDLLVASLTERAIYDEWEDWRRNPDAYMNPGLDGVFILFLHRLRPEAELVRSAIGRLRGIPDQLAAGRANLRPELVPALLLKRAVNQARAGARYTRELVLTQVEPANRPELAAAGAVAGDALEAYATFLEEMEPNATGDWAFGEDRYNGILQ
;
A
#
# COMPACT_ATOMS: atom_id res chain seq x y z
N MET A 1 -0.23 -10.49 -30.23
CA MET A 1 -0.78 -10.64 -28.87
C MET A 1 -2.26 -10.94 -29.04
N SER A 2 -2.82 -11.79 -28.20
CA SER A 2 -4.26 -12.09 -28.22
C SER A 2 -5.04 -10.91 -27.61
N VAL A 3 -6.35 -10.86 -27.86
CA VAL A 3 -7.23 -9.86 -27.24
C VAL A 3 -7.16 -9.94 -25.70
N PHE A 4 -7.07 -11.15 -25.14
CA PHE A 4 -6.93 -11.35 -23.71
C PHE A 4 -5.58 -10.85 -23.18
N SER A 5 -4.47 -11.14 -23.89
CA SER A 5 -3.15 -10.66 -23.49
C SER A 5 -3.06 -9.14 -23.50
N ASP A 6 -3.68 -8.47 -24.47
CA ASP A 6 -3.76 -7.00 -24.51
C ASP A 6 -4.59 -6.46 -23.34
N LEU A 7 -5.71 -7.13 -23.02
CA LEU A 7 -6.57 -6.79 -21.88
C LEU A 7 -5.84 -6.92 -20.53
N ALA A 8 -5.10 -8.02 -20.33
CA ALA A 8 -4.31 -8.25 -19.14
C ALA A 8 -3.17 -7.24 -19.01
N ALA A 9 -2.52 -6.87 -20.12
CA ALA A 9 -1.49 -5.85 -20.12
C ALA A 9 -2.03 -4.47 -19.74
N GLU A 10 -3.22 -4.10 -20.22
CA GLU A 10 -3.92 -2.87 -19.84
C GLU A 10 -4.24 -2.85 -18.33
N PHE A 11 -4.78 -3.95 -17.79
CA PHE A 11 -5.04 -4.09 -16.36
C PHE A 11 -3.77 -3.93 -15.52
N LEU A 12 -2.69 -4.64 -15.87
CA LEU A 12 -1.44 -4.57 -15.13
C LEU A 12 -0.83 -3.17 -15.18
N ALA A 13 -0.89 -2.49 -16.33
CA ALA A 13 -0.41 -1.11 -16.46
C ALA A 13 -1.16 -0.15 -15.52
N GLU A 14 -2.50 -0.23 -15.49
CA GLU A 14 -3.32 0.57 -14.56
C GLU A 14 -3.04 0.20 -13.10
N TYR A 15 -2.99 -1.10 -12.80
CA TYR A 15 -2.75 -1.61 -11.46
C TYR A 15 -1.41 -1.15 -10.90
N HIS A 16 -0.32 -1.20 -11.69
CA HIS A 16 0.99 -0.72 -11.27
C HIS A 16 1.05 0.79 -11.07
N ALA A 17 0.30 1.56 -11.87
CA ALA A 17 0.21 3.01 -11.70
C ALA A 17 -0.49 3.41 -10.39
N GLU A 18 -1.49 2.64 -9.95
CA GLU A 18 -2.19 2.84 -8.69
C GLU A 18 -1.45 2.27 -7.47
N HIS A 19 -0.51 1.34 -7.68
CA HIS A 19 0.26 0.65 -6.63
C HIS A 19 1.78 0.76 -6.84
N PRO A 20 2.36 1.96 -6.90
CA PRO A 20 3.77 2.18 -7.21
C PRO A 20 4.74 1.43 -6.29
N VAL A 21 4.43 1.29 -4.99
CA VAL A 21 5.31 0.57 -4.06
C VAL A 21 5.39 -0.91 -4.41
N GLN A 22 4.25 -1.52 -4.74
CA GLN A 22 4.20 -2.91 -5.19
C GLN A 22 4.87 -3.08 -6.55
N ALA A 23 4.65 -2.15 -7.49
CA ALA A 23 5.29 -2.15 -8.79
C ALA A 23 6.83 -2.14 -8.67
N SER A 24 7.35 -1.29 -7.78
CA SER A 24 8.77 -1.25 -7.43
C SER A 24 9.27 -2.56 -6.80
N ALA A 25 8.49 -3.18 -5.91
CA ALA A 25 8.83 -4.50 -5.34
C ALA A 25 8.89 -5.62 -6.40
N LEU A 26 8.15 -5.48 -7.51
CA LEU A 26 8.22 -6.36 -8.68
C LEU A 26 9.37 -6.02 -9.64
N GLY A 27 10.19 -5.01 -9.32
CA GLY A 27 11.35 -4.59 -10.12
C GLY A 27 11.08 -3.50 -11.16
N LEU A 28 9.89 -2.88 -11.14
CA LEU A 28 9.54 -1.80 -12.06
C LEU A 28 10.12 -0.46 -11.56
N ALA A 29 11.37 -0.19 -11.96
CA ALA A 29 12.13 0.96 -11.46
C ALA A 29 11.52 2.35 -11.76
N ALA A 30 10.57 2.42 -12.70
CA ALA A 30 9.83 3.66 -13.00
C ALA A 30 8.96 4.17 -11.84
N TYR A 31 8.74 3.33 -10.81
CA TYR A 31 7.92 3.64 -9.64
C TYR A 31 8.73 3.74 -8.33
N ASP A 32 10.07 3.67 -8.41
CA ASP A 32 10.93 3.56 -7.23
C ASP A 32 10.85 4.79 -6.31
N ASP A 33 10.58 5.97 -6.85
CA ASP A 33 10.49 7.24 -6.10
C ASP A 33 9.06 7.61 -5.69
N LEU A 34 8.07 6.79 -6.06
CA LEU A 34 6.65 7.05 -5.81
C LEU A 34 6.12 6.28 -4.59
N LEU A 35 5.04 6.80 -4.02
CA LEU A 35 4.22 6.18 -2.98
C LEU A 35 2.76 6.11 -3.42
N ASP A 36 2.03 5.15 -2.86
CA ASP A 36 0.61 4.97 -3.15
C ASP A 36 -0.20 6.18 -2.67
N ASP A 37 -1.19 6.59 -3.47
CA ASP A 37 -2.19 7.58 -3.06
C ASP A 37 -3.19 6.91 -2.12
N LEU A 38 -3.12 7.28 -0.84
CA LEU A 38 -3.97 6.74 0.23
C LEU A 38 -5.15 7.65 0.57
N SER A 39 -5.49 8.62 -0.28
CA SER A 39 -6.71 9.42 -0.12
C SER A 39 -7.98 8.56 -0.23
N ALA A 40 -9.07 9.01 0.39
CA ALA A 40 -10.37 8.34 0.24
C ALA A 40 -10.80 8.23 -1.24
N ASP A 41 -10.54 9.27 -2.05
CA ASP A 41 -10.87 9.27 -3.48
C ASP A 41 -10.10 8.20 -4.25
N ALA A 42 -8.84 7.96 -3.87
CA ALA A 42 -8.02 6.91 -4.46
C ALA A 42 -8.51 5.51 -4.10
N PHE A 43 -8.86 5.26 -2.84
CA PHE A 43 -9.50 4.00 -2.44
C PHE A 43 -10.80 3.76 -3.22
N GLN A 44 -11.65 4.77 -3.34
CA GLN A 44 -12.91 4.64 -4.09
C GLN A 44 -12.68 4.49 -5.60
N ARG A 45 -11.64 5.10 -6.16
CA ARG A 45 -11.25 4.94 -7.56
C ARG A 45 -10.76 3.52 -7.84
N ARG A 46 -9.88 2.98 -6.99
CA ARG A 46 -9.38 1.60 -7.10
C ARG A 46 -10.52 0.59 -7.01
N ARG A 47 -11.43 0.72 -6.04
CA ARG A 47 -12.64 -0.11 -5.94
C ARG A 47 -13.46 -0.15 -7.23
N ARG A 48 -13.78 1.03 -7.79
CA ARG A 48 -14.54 1.12 -9.04
C ARG A 48 -13.79 0.50 -10.23
N SER A 49 -12.46 0.63 -10.24
CA SER A 49 -11.62 0.02 -11.26
C SER A 49 -11.63 -1.50 -11.14
N ASP A 50 -11.44 -2.04 -9.93
CA ASP A 50 -11.49 -3.48 -9.66
C ASP A 50 -12.84 -4.09 -10.09
N ASP A 51 -13.97 -3.43 -9.78
CA ASP A 51 -15.32 -3.85 -10.23
C ASP A 51 -15.44 -3.87 -11.77
N ALA A 52 -14.89 -2.87 -12.44
CA ALA A 52 -14.88 -2.78 -13.89
C ALA A 52 -14.02 -3.87 -14.52
N TRP A 53 -12.84 -4.12 -13.96
CA TRP A 53 -11.92 -5.17 -14.41
C TRP A 53 -12.50 -6.56 -14.19
N LEU A 54 -13.15 -6.80 -13.05
CA LEU A 54 -13.84 -8.06 -12.76
C LEU A 54 -14.92 -8.33 -13.82
N THR A 55 -15.68 -7.31 -14.20
CA THR A 55 -16.68 -7.42 -15.27
C THR A 55 -16.04 -7.74 -16.63
N ARG A 56 -14.94 -7.07 -16.98
CA ARG A 56 -14.23 -7.25 -18.26
C ARG A 56 -13.63 -8.67 -18.38
N PHE A 57 -12.94 -9.16 -17.36
CA PHE A 57 -12.41 -10.52 -17.34
C PHE A 57 -13.51 -11.58 -17.20
N GLY A 58 -14.59 -11.24 -16.49
CA GLY A 58 -15.81 -12.04 -16.39
C GLY A 58 -16.46 -12.34 -17.74
N ALA A 59 -16.44 -11.36 -18.65
CA ALA A 59 -17.06 -11.43 -19.97
C ALA A 59 -16.18 -12.07 -21.06
N ALA A 60 -14.92 -12.41 -20.77
CA ALA A 60 -14.06 -13.10 -21.73
C ALA A 60 -14.60 -14.53 -21.98
N ASP A 61 -14.93 -14.85 -23.23
CA ASP A 61 -15.44 -16.17 -23.62
C ASP A 61 -14.33 -17.23 -23.49
N GLN A 62 -14.57 -18.26 -22.67
CA GLN A 62 -13.61 -19.34 -22.45
C GLN A 62 -13.23 -20.08 -23.75
N SER A 63 -14.12 -20.12 -24.74
CA SER A 63 -13.86 -20.80 -26.01
C SER A 63 -12.85 -20.07 -26.91
N ASP A 64 -12.62 -18.77 -26.65
CA ASP A 64 -11.65 -17.93 -27.36
C ASP A 64 -10.28 -17.88 -26.67
N LEU A 65 -10.13 -18.50 -25.49
CA LEU A 65 -8.89 -18.52 -24.71
C LEU A 65 -8.07 -19.78 -25.00
N THR A 66 -6.74 -19.62 -25.06
CA THR A 66 -5.83 -20.75 -24.90
C THR A 66 -5.89 -21.29 -23.47
N PHE A 67 -5.33 -22.48 -23.25
CA PHE A 67 -5.28 -23.08 -21.91
C PHE A 67 -4.60 -22.18 -20.87
N ASP A 68 -3.47 -21.58 -21.24
CA ASP A 68 -2.73 -20.70 -20.33
C ASP A 68 -3.52 -19.40 -20.04
N GLU A 69 -4.16 -18.82 -21.05
CA GLU A 69 -5.00 -17.63 -20.88
C GLU A 69 -6.26 -17.91 -20.06
N ALA A 70 -6.82 -19.11 -20.13
CA ALA A 70 -7.93 -19.51 -19.27
C ALA A 70 -7.50 -19.57 -17.81
N ILE A 71 -6.30 -20.08 -17.51
CA ILE A 71 -5.72 -20.07 -16.16
C ILE A 71 -5.50 -18.63 -15.68
N ASP A 72 -4.88 -17.79 -16.49
CA ASP A 72 -4.62 -16.39 -16.15
C ASP A 72 -5.94 -15.62 -15.89
N ARG A 73 -6.95 -15.86 -16.72
CA ARG A 73 -8.29 -15.29 -16.56
C ARG A 73 -8.91 -15.70 -15.24
N ASP A 74 -8.86 -16.98 -14.91
CA ASP A 74 -9.47 -17.50 -13.68
C ASP A 74 -8.74 -16.98 -12.44
N LEU A 75 -7.41 -16.86 -12.49
CA LEU A 75 -6.63 -16.23 -11.42
C LEU A 75 -7.02 -14.76 -11.24
N LEU A 76 -7.10 -13.98 -12.32
CA LEU A 76 -7.47 -12.56 -12.26
C LEU A 76 -8.88 -12.37 -11.70
N VAL A 77 -9.84 -13.19 -12.12
CA VAL A 77 -11.22 -13.13 -11.62
C VAL A 77 -11.28 -13.50 -10.14
N ALA A 78 -10.56 -14.54 -9.71
CA ALA A 78 -10.48 -14.91 -8.30
C ALA A 78 -9.85 -13.78 -7.45
N SER A 79 -8.72 -13.23 -7.87
CA SER A 79 -8.05 -12.13 -7.16
C SER A 79 -8.89 -10.85 -7.08
N LEU A 80 -9.61 -10.49 -8.15
CA LEU A 80 -10.49 -9.32 -8.14
C LEU A 80 -11.75 -9.54 -7.30
N THR A 81 -12.26 -10.77 -7.27
CA THR A 81 -13.38 -11.14 -6.40
C THR A 81 -12.99 -11.04 -4.93
N GLU A 82 -11.80 -11.55 -4.57
CA GLU A 82 -11.24 -11.41 -3.22
C GLU A 82 -11.13 -9.93 -2.81
N ARG A 83 -10.60 -9.07 -3.69
CA ARG A 83 -10.53 -7.62 -3.43
C ARG A 83 -11.88 -6.99 -3.20
N ALA A 84 -12.89 -7.32 -4.01
CA ALA A 84 -14.24 -6.82 -3.83
C ALA A 84 -14.82 -7.19 -2.44
N ILE A 85 -14.55 -8.42 -1.95
CA ILE A 85 -14.95 -8.85 -0.60
C ILE A 85 -14.23 -8.04 0.49
N TYR A 86 -12.93 -7.79 0.32
CA TYR A 86 -12.16 -6.93 1.25
C TYR A 86 -12.61 -5.46 1.21
N ASP A 87 -13.02 -4.94 0.06
CA ASP A 87 -13.50 -3.57 -0.08
C ASP A 87 -14.79 -3.31 0.72
N GLU A 88 -15.65 -4.32 0.86
CA GLU A 88 -16.82 -4.24 1.75
C GLU A 88 -16.43 -4.15 3.23
N TRP A 89 -15.25 -4.66 3.60
CA TRP A 89 -14.74 -4.53 4.97
C TRP A 89 -14.21 -3.12 5.26
N GLU A 90 -13.90 -2.33 4.23
CA GLU A 90 -13.33 -0.98 4.36
C GLU A 90 -12.10 -0.94 5.28
N ASP A 91 -11.13 -1.86 5.08
CA ASP A 91 -9.93 -1.95 5.94
C ASP A 91 -9.22 -0.60 6.12
N TRP A 92 -9.18 0.21 5.06
CA TRP A 92 -8.60 1.55 5.06
C TRP A 92 -9.24 2.52 6.07
N ARG A 93 -10.47 2.30 6.53
CA ARG A 93 -11.10 3.08 7.62
C ARG A 93 -10.83 2.52 9.02
N ARG A 94 -10.36 1.28 9.10
CA ARG A 94 -10.26 0.47 10.33
C ARG A 94 -8.82 0.24 10.80
N ASN A 95 -7.89 0.24 9.87
CA ASN A 95 -6.52 -0.20 10.09
C ASN A 95 -5.56 0.99 10.01
N PRO A 96 -5.08 1.52 11.15
CA PRO A 96 -4.17 2.66 11.14
C PRO A 96 -2.82 2.38 10.50
N ASP A 97 -2.40 1.11 10.44
CA ASP A 97 -1.12 0.67 9.85
C ASP A 97 -1.11 0.80 8.32
N ALA A 98 -2.28 0.78 7.69
CA ALA A 98 -2.43 0.96 6.24
C ALA A 98 -1.85 2.28 5.72
N TYR A 99 -1.66 3.28 6.59
CA TYR A 99 -1.14 4.61 6.25
C TYR A 99 0.35 4.80 6.55
N MET A 100 0.98 3.85 7.25
CA MET A 100 2.41 3.91 7.58
C MET A 100 3.20 2.89 6.76
N ASN A 101 2.64 1.70 6.60
CA ASN A 101 3.33 0.57 6.02
C ASN A 101 3.83 0.85 4.59
N PRO A 102 3.03 1.39 3.65
CA PRO A 102 3.50 1.63 2.29
C PRO A 102 4.72 2.56 2.22
N GLY A 103 4.76 3.58 3.09
CA GLY A 103 5.91 4.48 3.22
C GLY A 103 7.15 3.81 3.82
N LEU A 104 6.98 3.06 4.92
CA LEU A 104 8.08 2.41 5.63
C LEU A 104 8.66 1.22 4.83
N ASP A 105 7.80 0.31 4.39
CA ASP A 105 8.19 -0.87 3.61
C ASP A 105 8.68 -0.45 2.22
N GLY A 106 8.09 0.61 1.65
CA GLY A 106 8.57 1.22 0.41
C GLY A 106 10.00 1.73 0.52
N VAL A 107 10.41 2.37 1.62
CA VAL A 107 11.82 2.75 1.78
C VAL A 107 12.70 1.51 2.03
N PHE A 108 12.21 0.54 2.81
CA PHE A 108 12.95 -0.67 3.13
C PHE A 108 13.30 -1.50 1.89
N ILE A 109 12.35 -1.73 0.99
CA ILE A 109 12.53 -2.62 -0.17
C ILE A 109 13.62 -2.14 -1.14
N LEU A 110 13.82 -0.81 -1.25
CA LEU A 110 14.88 -0.21 -2.08
C LEU A 110 16.28 -0.67 -1.64
N PHE A 111 16.49 -0.79 -0.33
CA PHE A 111 17.78 -1.17 0.25
C PHE A 111 17.91 -2.67 0.54
N LEU A 112 16.81 -3.44 0.44
CA LEU A 112 16.83 -4.88 0.70
C LEU A 112 17.68 -5.64 -0.32
N HIS A 113 17.45 -5.38 -1.62
CA HIS A 113 18.13 -6.09 -2.70
C HIS A 113 19.20 -5.25 -3.40
N ARG A 114 19.20 -3.92 -3.22
CA ARG A 114 20.19 -2.97 -3.78
C ARG A 114 20.40 -3.14 -5.30
N LEU A 115 19.32 -3.28 -6.05
CA LEU A 115 19.37 -3.60 -7.49
C LEU A 115 19.79 -2.42 -8.38
N ARG A 116 20.08 -1.25 -7.80
CA ARG A 116 20.44 0.00 -8.49
C ARG A 116 21.66 0.65 -7.83
N PRO A 117 22.39 1.54 -8.53
CA PRO A 117 23.45 2.34 -7.92
C PRO A 117 22.93 3.11 -6.69
N GLU A 118 23.74 3.21 -5.64
CA GLU A 118 23.32 3.81 -4.36
C GLU A 118 22.74 5.21 -4.52
N ALA A 119 23.32 6.04 -5.39
CA ALA A 119 22.82 7.39 -5.64
C ALA A 119 21.39 7.40 -6.20
N GLU A 120 20.98 6.37 -6.94
CA GLU A 120 19.59 6.22 -7.41
C GLU A 120 18.67 5.80 -6.26
N LEU A 121 19.09 4.79 -5.48
CA LEU A 121 18.33 4.32 -4.32
C LEU A 121 18.10 5.44 -3.28
N VAL A 122 19.11 6.29 -3.06
CA VAL A 122 19.01 7.45 -2.17
C VAL A 122 17.97 8.45 -2.69
N ARG A 123 17.96 8.75 -4.00
CA ARG A 123 16.95 9.66 -4.58
C ARG A 123 15.54 9.08 -4.44
N SER A 124 15.37 7.80 -4.74
CA SER A 124 14.08 7.10 -4.59
C SER A 124 13.61 7.08 -3.12
N ALA A 125 14.51 6.80 -2.18
CA ALA A 125 14.21 6.82 -0.76
C ALA A 125 13.82 8.24 -0.28
N ILE A 126 14.49 9.29 -0.76
CA ILE A 126 14.12 10.68 -0.48
C ILE A 126 12.71 10.99 -1.01
N GLY A 127 12.39 10.56 -2.24
CA GLY A 127 11.05 10.71 -2.83
C GLY A 127 9.97 10.09 -1.94
N ARG A 128 10.16 8.82 -1.54
CA ARG A 128 9.24 8.12 -0.64
C ARG A 128 9.13 8.77 0.73
N LEU A 129 10.24 9.10 1.38
CA LEU A 129 10.23 9.77 2.69
C LEU A 129 9.47 11.11 2.64
N ARG A 130 9.58 11.86 1.55
CA ARG A 130 8.84 13.13 1.37
C ARG A 130 7.34 12.93 1.21
N GLY A 131 6.87 11.77 0.75
CA GLY A 131 5.44 11.46 0.62
C GLY A 131 4.78 10.90 1.88
N ILE A 132 5.55 10.45 2.88
CA ILE A 132 5.01 9.90 4.14
C ILE A 132 4.06 10.88 4.85
N PRO A 133 4.36 12.19 5.00
CA PRO A 133 3.44 13.13 5.65
C PRO A 133 2.04 13.15 5.05
N ASP A 134 1.94 13.10 3.71
CA ASP A 134 0.65 13.12 3.00
C ASP A 134 -0.13 11.81 3.21
N GLN A 135 0.55 10.65 3.23
CA GLN A 135 -0.06 9.37 3.56
C GLN A 135 -0.67 9.37 4.98
N LEU A 136 0.07 9.92 5.95
CA LEU A 136 -0.41 10.01 7.34
C LEU A 136 -1.53 11.04 7.50
N ALA A 137 -1.51 12.12 6.72
CA ALA A 137 -2.62 13.08 6.65
C ALA A 137 -3.89 12.42 6.12
N ALA A 138 -3.79 11.57 5.09
CA ALA A 138 -4.90 10.77 4.61
C ALA A 138 -5.43 9.82 5.68
N GLY A 139 -4.54 9.17 6.45
CA GLY A 139 -4.93 8.32 7.59
C GLY A 139 -5.78 9.07 8.61
N ARG A 140 -5.38 10.28 8.97
CA ARG A 140 -6.17 11.14 9.88
C ARG A 140 -7.57 11.45 9.35
N ALA A 141 -7.70 11.66 8.05
CA ALA A 141 -8.99 11.98 7.41
C ALA A 141 -9.89 10.75 7.23
N ASN A 142 -9.28 9.58 7.02
CA ASN A 142 -9.98 8.37 6.60
C ASN A 142 -10.40 7.47 7.75
N LEU A 143 -9.58 7.37 8.80
CA LEU A 143 -9.87 6.50 9.93
C LEU A 143 -11.17 6.88 10.62
N ARG A 144 -11.88 5.87 11.10
CA ARG A 144 -13.14 6.01 11.84
C ARG A 144 -12.98 5.32 13.19
N PRO A 145 -12.81 6.05 14.30
CA PRO A 145 -12.49 5.47 15.60
C PRO A 145 -13.39 4.30 15.97
N GLU A 146 -14.70 4.42 15.73
CA GLU A 146 -15.71 3.41 16.01
C GLU A 146 -15.51 2.09 15.25
N LEU A 147 -14.77 2.11 14.14
CA LEU A 147 -14.42 0.96 13.32
C LEU A 147 -13.01 0.41 13.59
N VAL A 148 -12.16 1.15 14.29
CA VAL A 148 -10.76 0.78 14.57
C VAL A 148 -10.69 -0.14 15.79
N PRO A 149 -10.11 -1.36 15.67
CA PRO A 149 -9.93 -2.23 16.83
C PRO A 149 -8.84 -1.72 17.77
N ALA A 150 -9.15 -1.62 19.07
CA ALA A 150 -8.22 -1.12 20.10
C ALA A 150 -6.86 -1.87 20.10
N LEU A 151 -6.87 -3.18 19.84
CA LEU A 151 -5.66 -3.98 19.75
C LEU A 151 -4.76 -3.53 18.58
N LEU A 152 -5.35 -3.29 17.41
CA LEU A 152 -4.62 -2.84 16.22
C LEU A 152 -4.14 -1.40 16.38
N LEU A 153 -4.94 -0.54 17.01
CA LEU A 153 -4.54 0.83 17.34
C LEU A 153 -3.29 0.85 18.22
N LYS A 154 -3.28 0.07 19.31
CA LYS A 154 -2.11 -0.02 20.21
C LYS A 154 -0.86 -0.51 19.49
N ARG A 155 -1.01 -1.46 18.57
CA ARG A 155 0.10 -1.92 17.71
C ARG A 155 0.59 -0.79 16.82
N ALA A 156 -0.32 -0.07 16.17
CA ALA A 156 -0.01 1.02 15.26
C ALA A 156 0.70 2.19 15.95
N VAL A 157 0.34 2.55 17.18
CA VAL A 157 1.07 3.56 17.97
C VAL A 157 2.54 3.17 18.14
N ASN A 158 2.82 1.91 18.47
CA ASN A 158 4.19 1.42 18.61
C ASN A 158 4.93 1.38 17.26
N GLN A 159 4.25 0.98 16.18
CA GLN A 159 4.79 0.99 14.82
C GLN A 159 5.14 2.41 14.38
N ALA A 160 4.29 3.41 14.64
CA ALA A 160 4.54 4.81 14.29
C ALA A 160 5.83 5.34 14.95
N ARG A 161 5.99 5.10 16.26
CA ARG A 161 7.20 5.48 17.01
C ARG A 161 8.46 4.76 16.50
N ALA A 162 8.35 3.46 16.24
CA ALA A 162 9.46 2.70 15.67
C ALA A 162 9.82 3.19 14.25
N GLY A 163 8.81 3.52 13.44
CA GLY A 163 8.94 4.12 12.13
C GLY A 163 9.67 5.45 12.18
N ALA A 164 9.33 6.33 13.13
CA ALA A 164 10.01 7.61 13.30
C ALA A 164 11.50 7.45 13.60
N ARG A 165 11.88 6.45 14.41
CA ARG A 165 13.28 6.09 14.62
C ARG A 165 13.92 5.52 13.35
N TYR A 166 13.20 4.66 12.63
CA TYR A 166 13.67 4.06 11.39
C TYR A 166 14.05 5.12 10.35
N THR A 167 13.16 6.09 10.09
CA THR A 167 13.40 7.13 9.07
C THR A 167 14.51 8.09 9.47
N ARG A 168 14.67 8.41 10.76
CA ARG A 168 15.71 9.32 11.26
C ARG A 168 17.09 8.68 11.35
N GLU A 169 17.17 7.41 11.73
CA GLU A 169 18.44 6.77 12.12
C GLU A 169 18.80 5.61 11.20
N LEU A 170 17.91 4.62 11.10
CA LEU A 170 18.26 3.32 10.52
C LEU A 170 18.44 3.40 9.01
N VAL A 171 17.64 4.19 8.31
CA VAL A 171 17.78 4.42 6.86
C VAL A 171 19.17 4.99 6.52
N LEU A 172 19.71 5.88 7.36
CA LEU A 172 21.04 6.47 7.13
C LEU A 172 22.18 5.45 7.23
N THR A 173 21.99 4.37 7.98
CA THR A 173 22.98 3.28 8.08
C THR A 173 23.11 2.48 6.78
N GLN A 174 22.15 2.61 5.86
CA GLN A 174 22.15 1.88 4.59
C GLN A 174 23.03 2.52 3.51
N VAL A 175 23.47 3.76 3.73
CA VAL A 175 24.12 4.59 2.70
C VAL A 175 25.46 5.16 3.18
N GLU A 176 26.34 5.44 2.22
CA GLU A 176 27.64 6.06 2.48
C GLU A 176 27.48 7.47 3.07
N PRO A 177 28.41 7.92 3.94
CA PRO A 177 28.31 9.23 4.61
C PRO A 177 28.09 10.41 3.66
N ALA A 178 28.65 10.35 2.44
CA ALA A 178 28.49 11.40 1.44
C ALA A 178 27.04 11.59 0.96
N ASN A 179 26.21 10.53 1.03
CA ASN A 179 24.82 10.54 0.56
C ASN A 179 23.80 10.78 1.68
N ARG A 180 24.24 10.88 2.94
CA ARG A 180 23.37 11.06 4.12
C ARG A 180 22.71 12.43 4.27
N PRO A 181 23.31 13.58 3.87
CA PRO A 181 22.75 14.88 4.26
C PRO A 181 21.31 15.12 3.80
N GLU A 182 21.00 14.88 2.53
CA GLU A 182 19.63 15.08 2.01
C GLU A 182 18.67 14.00 2.50
N LEU A 183 19.14 12.75 2.60
CA LEU A 183 18.37 11.63 3.13
C LEU A 183 17.97 11.86 4.60
N ALA A 184 18.88 12.43 5.41
CA ALA A 184 18.63 12.75 6.81
C ALA A 184 17.58 13.86 6.95
N ALA A 185 17.62 14.88 6.09
CA ALA A 185 16.61 15.92 6.09
C ALA A 185 15.21 15.36 5.74
N ALA A 186 15.11 14.51 4.72
CA ALA A 186 13.85 13.86 4.37
C ALA A 186 13.36 12.90 5.48
N GLY A 187 14.27 12.11 6.06
CA GLY A 187 13.99 11.19 7.15
C GLY A 187 13.52 11.87 8.43
N ALA A 188 14.04 13.07 8.73
CA ALA A 188 13.59 13.90 9.85
C ALA A 188 12.13 14.36 9.68
N VAL A 189 11.79 14.88 8.49
CA VAL A 189 10.40 15.30 8.17
C VAL A 189 9.42 14.12 8.28
N ALA A 190 9.77 12.96 7.71
CA ALA A 190 8.97 11.75 7.84
C ALA A 190 8.83 11.30 9.30
N GLY A 191 9.92 11.39 10.07
CA GLY A 191 9.93 11.01 11.48
C GLY A 191 9.04 11.89 12.35
N ASP A 192 9.05 13.19 12.12
CA ASP A 192 8.17 14.15 12.81
C ASP A 192 6.69 13.86 12.50
N ALA A 193 6.38 13.56 11.24
CA ALA A 193 5.02 13.20 10.83
C ALA A 193 4.54 11.89 11.50
N LEU A 194 5.42 10.88 11.59
CA LEU A 194 5.13 9.60 12.25
C LEU A 194 4.92 9.78 13.76
N GLU A 195 5.70 10.62 14.44
CA GLU A 195 5.47 10.94 15.85
C GLU A 195 4.15 11.66 16.07
N ALA A 196 3.86 12.67 15.25
CA ALA A 196 2.57 13.35 15.31
C ALA A 196 1.41 12.37 15.07
N TYR A 197 1.59 11.40 14.15
CA TYR A 197 0.59 10.37 13.88
C TYR A 197 0.41 9.43 15.08
N ALA A 198 1.49 9.03 15.75
CA ALA A 198 1.43 8.26 16.99
C ALA A 198 0.59 8.98 18.05
N THR A 199 0.80 10.28 18.27
CA THR A 199 -0.01 11.09 19.20
C THR A 199 -1.49 11.10 18.82
N PHE A 200 -1.80 11.26 17.52
CA PHE A 200 -3.18 11.22 17.04
C PHE A 200 -3.86 9.87 17.28
N LEU A 201 -3.13 8.77 17.08
CA LEU A 201 -3.63 7.43 17.37
C LEU A 201 -3.85 7.22 18.87
N GLU A 202 -2.99 7.77 19.74
CA GLU A 202 -3.20 7.73 21.19
C GLU A 202 -4.46 8.52 21.61
N GLU A 203 -4.69 9.70 21.03
CA GLU A 203 -5.89 10.50 21.28
C GLU A 203 -7.19 9.80 20.81
N MET A 204 -7.08 8.89 19.84
CA MET A 204 -8.20 8.09 19.33
C MET A 204 -8.61 6.94 20.26
N GLU A 205 -7.70 6.46 21.13
CA GLU A 205 -7.87 5.25 21.95
C GLU A 205 -9.21 5.15 22.70
N PRO A 206 -9.73 6.21 23.35
CA PRO A 206 -11.00 6.13 24.07
C PRO A 206 -12.22 5.81 23.18
N ASN A 207 -12.11 6.07 21.88
CA ASN A 207 -13.19 5.88 20.90
C ASN A 207 -12.94 4.68 19.97
N ALA A 208 -11.83 3.96 20.15
CA ALA A 208 -11.45 2.83 19.31
C ALA A 208 -12.20 1.55 19.72
N THR A 209 -13.42 1.39 19.20
CA THR A 209 -14.35 0.32 19.60
C THR A 209 -14.58 -0.74 18.53
N GLY A 210 -13.82 -0.72 17.44
CA GLY A 210 -14.01 -1.63 16.32
C GLY A 210 -13.69 -3.09 16.64
N ASP A 211 -14.23 -3.99 15.83
CA ASP A 211 -13.89 -5.41 15.86
C ASP A 211 -12.83 -5.72 14.79
N TRP A 212 -11.88 -6.58 15.15
CA TRP A 212 -10.84 -7.07 14.24
C TRP A 212 -11.31 -8.30 13.44
N ALA A 213 -12.39 -8.95 13.88
CA ALA A 213 -12.91 -10.14 13.23
C ALA A 213 -13.56 -9.80 11.88
N PHE A 214 -13.05 -10.41 10.81
CA PHE A 214 -13.51 -10.20 9.44
C PHE A 214 -14.95 -10.71 9.19
N GLY A 215 -15.40 -11.65 10.02
CA GLY A 215 -16.71 -12.29 9.96
C GLY A 215 -16.71 -13.55 9.09
N GLU A 216 -17.57 -14.51 9.44
CA GLU A 216 -17.65 -15.82 8.78
C GLU A 216 -18.00 -15.69 7.29
N ASP A 217 -19.01 -14.89 6.94
CA ASP A 217 -19.48 -14.76 5.55
C ASP A 217 -18.37 -14.27 4.62
N ARG A 218 -17.64 -13.21 5.01
CA ARG A 218 -16.54 -12.68 4.21
C ARG A 218 -15.36 -13.65 4.17
N TYR A 219 -15.05 -14.29 5.31
CA TYR A 219 -13.96 -15.26 5.38
C TYR A 219 -14.24 -16.47 4.48
N ASN A 220 -15.46 -16.99 4.50
CA ASN A 220 -15.90 -18.05 3.59
C ASN A 220 -15.85 -17.60 2.12
N GLY A 221 -16.20 -16.35 1.83
CA GLY A 221 -16.11 -15.78 0.49
C GLY A 221 -14.69 -15.77 -0.08
N ILE A 222 -13.66 -15.50 0.74
CA ILE A 222 -12.24 -15.52 0.30
C ILE A 222 -11.74 -16.95 0.04
N LEU A 223 -12.30 -17.95 0.72
CA LEU A 223 -11.84 -19.34 0.60
C LEU A 223 -12.40 -20.09 -0.61
N GLN A 224 -13.35 -19.48 -1.33
CA GLN A 224 -14.01 -20.07 -2.50
C GLN A 224 -13.32 -19.63 -3.80
#